data_AF-A0A5C1YFK7-F1
#
_entry.id   AF-A0A5C1YFK7-F1
#
_cell.length_a   1.000
_cell.length_b   1.000
_cell.length_c   1.000
_cell.angle_alpha   90.00
_cell.angle_beta   90.00
_cell.angle_gamma   90.00
#
_symmetry.space_group_name_H-M   'P 1'
#
loop_
_entity.id
_entity.type
_entity.pdbx_description
1 polymer ?
#
loop_
_entity_poly.entity_id
_entity_poly.type
_entity_poly.pdbx_seq_one_letter_code
_entity_poly.pdbx_strand_id
1 'polypeptide(L)'
;MSRSIHTRSVAALTATALAAGCVSLLAACSAASPESTARGLDAATERFIACLQAGGLDTRTTENGRVLVKVPIEVDADGIPEPVAPPEGEPGGEVSLEVIDGAVYQSVDDPADFADDWGIEPIYADCLAEVPDFEQASNDFGAPDDDLDPEVAAAQTELLLAFAECAREQGVTDFPDPEQGSMVVPASVDEDTLRSILDACSSDLADSEAPLSVRMEAIPDAPGGDLGRVFEDYPELTDHGLMVTVGASR
;
A
#
# COMPACT_ATOMS: atom_id res chain seq x y z
N MET A 1 8.65 -86.18 8.98
CA MET A 1 9.59 -85.09 9.34
C MET A 1 8.95 -83.77 8.93
N SER A 2 8.80 -82.86 9.90
CA SER A 2 8.43 -81.43 9.94
C SER A 2 8.13 -80.67 8.62
N ARG A 3 7.19 -79.72 8.51
CA ARG A 3 6.82 -78.57 9.39
C ARG A 3 5.38 -78.10 9.12
N SER A 4 4.60 -77.80 10.18
CA SER A 4 4.08 -76.49 10.66
C SER A 4 3.34 -75.60 9.64
N ILE A 5 2.01 -75.41 9.73
CA ILE A 5 1.20 -74.47 10.57
C ILE A 5 0.81 -73.18 9.81
N HIS A 6 -0.52 -72.99 9.63
CA HIS A 6 -1.38 -71.78 9.65
C HIS A 6 -0.78 -70.43 9.18
N THR A 7 -1.49 -69.52 8.49
CA THR A 7 -2.74 -68.88 8.93
C THR A 7 -3.27 -67.91 7.85
N ARG A 8 -4.58 -67.98 7.58
CA ARG A 8 -5.59 -66.94 7.22
C ARG A 8 -5.22 -65.65 6.46
N SER A 9 -6.03 -65.29 5.46
CA SER A 9 -7.17 -64.35 5.58
C SER A 9 -7.68 -63.91 4.18
N VAL A 10 -8.96 -64.14 3.86
CA VAL A 10 -10.11 -63.18 3.90
C VAL A 10 -10.03 -62.12 2.79
N ALA A 11 -10.71 -62.35 1.66
CA ALA A 11 -11.95 -61.65 1.19
C ALA A 11 -11.62 -60.39 0.36
N ALA A 12 -12.44 -59.87 -0.56
CA ALA A 12 -13.85 -60.04 -0.83
C ALA A 12 -14.15 -59.74 -2.32
N LEU A 13 -15.35 -60.13 -2.74
CA LEU A 13 -15.90 -60.07 -4.09
C LEU A 13 -16.08 -58.64 -4.64
N THR A 14 -15.87 -58.55 -5.95
CA THR A 14 -16.25 -57.50 -6.89
C THR A 14 -17.77 -57.44 -7.11
N ALA A 15 -18.34 -56.24 -7.19
CA ALA A 15 -19.62 -56.00 -7.87
C ALA A 15 -19.62 -54.62 -8.54
N THR A 16 -19.77 -54.64 -9.85
CA THR A 16 -19.91 -53.53 -10.81
C THR A 16 -21.35 -53.04 -10.88
N ALA A 17 -21.55 -51.73 -11.10
CA ALA A 17 -22.74 -51.23 -11.78
C ALA A 17 -22.47 -49.87 -12.46
N LEU A 18 -22.73 -49.83 -13.77
CA LEU A 18 -22.74 -48.63 -14.61
C LEU A 18 -23.96 -47.75 -14.30
N ALA A 19 -23.78 -46.42 -14.36
CA ALA A 19 -24.83 -45.49 -14.73
C ALA A 19 -24.23 -44.31 -15.49
N ALA A 20 -24.73 -44.09 -16.71
CA ALA A 20 -24.35 -43.02 -17.62
C ALA A 20 -25.38 -41.88 -17.56
N GLY A 21 -24.90 -40.65 -17.72
CA GLY A 21 -25.54 -39.66 -18.59
C GLY A 21 -26.44 -38.59 -17.95
N CYS A 22 -25.94 -37.35 -18.03
CA CYS A 22 -26.67 -36.07 -18.10
C CYS A 22 -27.27 -35.49 -16.81
N VAL A 23 -26.46 -34.69 -16.10
CA VAL A 23 -26.94 -33.53 -15.35
C VAL A 23 -26.21 -32.29 -15.86
N SER A 24 -26.98 -31.38 -16.43
CA SER A 24 -26.56 -30.07 -16.90
C SER A 24 -26.13 -29.21 -15.70
N LEU A 25 -24.84 -28.90 -15.59
CA LEU A 25 -24.37 -27.83 -14.69
C LEU A 25 -24.16 -26.57 -15.52
N LEU A 26 -24.96 -25.56 -15.19
CA LEU A 26 -24.88 -24.19 -15.66
C LEU A 26 -23.46 -23.67 -15.39
N ALA A 27 -22.74 -23.32 -16.45
CA ALA A 27 -21.57 -22.47 -16.37
C ALA A 27 -22.05 -21.05 -16.03
N ALA A 28 -22.16 -20.76 -14.74
CA ALA A 28 -22.13 -19.39 -14.24
C ALA A 28 -20.66 -18.99 -14.13
N CYS A 29 -20.08 -18.49 -15.22
CA CYS A 29 -18.92 -17.61 -15.11
C CYS A 29 -19.47 -16.27 -14.63
N SER A 30 -19.73 -16.16 -13.32
CA SER A 30 -19.67 -14.85 -12.69
C SER A 30 -18.22 -14.40 -12.82
N ALA A 31 -18.00 -13.34 -13.58
CA ALA A 31 -16.83 -12.51 -13.39
C ALA A 31 -16.94 -11.97 -11.96
N ALA A 32 -16.34 -12.70 -11.02
CA ALA A 32 -15.91 -12.12 -9.77
C ALA A 32 -14.69 -11.29 -10.16
N SER A 33 -14.85 -9.96 -10.09
CA SER A 33 -13.72 -9.05 -9.97
C SER A 33 -12.75 -9.60 -8.93
N PRO A 34 -11.42 -9.50 -9.11
CA PRO A 34 -10.50 -9.85 -8.05
C PRO A 34 -10.57 -8.77 -6.97
N GLU A 35 -11.65 -8.78 -6.20
CA GLU A 35 -11.69 -8.13 -4.91
C GLU A 35 -10.69 -8.87 -4.02
N SER A 36 -9.60 -8.17 -3.68
CA SER A 36 -8.89 -8.26 -2.41
C SER A 36 -8.71 -9.68 -1.86
N THR A 37 -7.69 -10.39 -2.36
CA THR A 37 -7.22 -11.61 -1.71
C THR A 37 -6.05 -11.28 -0.78
N ALA A 38 -6.38 -11.12 0.50
CA ALA A 38 -5.52 -11.35 1.67
C ALA A 38 -3.98 -11.37 1.45
N ARG A 39 -3.34 -10.22 1.70
CA ARG A 39 -1.94 -10.06 2.19
C ARG A 39 -0.88 -10.94 1.52
N GLY A 40 -1.01 -11.14 0.22
CA GLY A 40 -0.05 -11.75 -0.69
C GLY A 40 -0.10 -11.00 -2.01
N LEU A 41 1.03 -10.92 -2.71
CA LEU A 41 1.10 -10.26 -4.01
C LEU A 41 0.19 -10.99 -5.00
N ASP A 42 -0.44 -10.25 -5.91
CA ASP A 42 -1.23 -10.89 -6.96
C ASP A 42 -0.32 -11.65 -7.94
N ALA A 43 -0.91 -12.57 -8.71
CA ALA A 43 -0.16 -13.45 -9.60
C ALA A 43 0.51 -12.71 -10.78
N ALA A 44 0.06 -11.51 -11.17
CA ALA A 44 0.76 -10.71 -12.17
C ALA A 44 2.02 -10.08 -11.55
N THR A 45 1.90 -9.50 -10.35
CA THR A 45 3.05 -8.96 -9.60
C THR A 45 4.13 -10.01 -9.32
N GLU A 46 3.76 -11.23 -8.90
CA GLU A 46 4.73 -12.32 -8.71
C GLU A 46 5.47 -12.70 -10.01
N ARG A 47 4.76 -12.74 -11.15
CA ARG A 47 5.37 -13.01 -12.47
C ARG A 47 6.29 -11.89 -12.90
N PHE A 48 5.90 -10.65 -12.67
CA PHE A 48 6.68 -9.47 -13.02
C PHE A 48 7.99 -9.42 -12.22
N ILE A 49 7.92 -9.62 -10.90
CA ILE A 49 9.09 -9.74 -10.02
C ILE A 49 10.04 -10.85 -10.49
N ALA A 50 9.49 -12.02 -10.84
CA ALA A 50 10.29 -13.14 -11.32
C ALA A 50 11.00 -12.81 -12.66
N CYS A 51 10.34 -12.07 -13.55
CA CYS A 51 10.95 -11.59 -14.79
C CYS A 51 12.13 -10.64 -14.52
N LEU A 52 11.93 -9.64 -13.67
CA LEU A 52 12.99 -8.68 -13.30
C LEU A 52 14.20 -9.39 -12.68
N GLN A 53 13.96 -10.33 -11.76
CA GLN A 53 15.01 -11.13 -11.13
C GLN A 53 15.74 -12.03 -12.12
N ALA A 54 15.03 -12.61 -13.10
CA ALA A 54 15.65 -13.36 -14.20
C ALA A 54 16.51 -12.46 -15.11
N GLY A 55 16.13 -11.18 -15.25
CA GLY A 55 16.92 -10.13 -15.89
C GLY A 55 18.15 -9.68 -15.07
N GLY A 56 18.29 -10.17 -13.83
CA GLY A 56 19.42 -9.87 -12.94
C GLY A 56 19.22 -8.66 -12.04
N LEU A 57 18.01 -8.13 -11.97
CA LEU A 57 17.66 -7.03 -11.07
C LEU A 57 17.37 -7.56 -9.65
N ASP A 58 17.84 -6.82 -8.65
CA ASP A 58 17.50 -7.06 -7.24
C ASP A 58 16.21 -6.31 -6.93
N THR A 59 15.18 -7.02 -6.50
CA THR A 59 13.85 -6.47 -6.32
C THR A 59 13.31 -6.68 -4.91
N ARG A 60 12.52 -5.71 -4.44
CA ARG A 60 11.75 -5.76 -3.19
C ARG A 60 10.30 -5.42 -3.48
N THR A 61 9.46 -5.60 -2.47
CA THR A 61 8.09 -5.13 -2.50
C THR A 61 7.78 -4.40 -1.22
N THR A 62 7.07 -3.29 -1.34
CA THR A 62 6.46 -2.60 -0.20
C THR A 62 5.29 -3.41 0.35
N GLU A 63 4.73 -2.97 1.48
CA GLU A 63 3.54 -3.60 2.08
C GLU A 63 2.28 -3.46 1.21
N ASN A 64 2.16 -2.38 0.43
CA ASN A 64 1.08 -2.17 -0.54
C ASN A 64 1.33 -2.88 -1.89
N GLY A 65 2.38 -3.70 -2.01
CA GLY A 65 2.65 -4.52 -3.18
C GLY A 65 3.38 -3.81 -4.31
N ARG A 66 3.90 -2.60 -4.07
CA ARG A 66 4.67 -1.83 -5.04
C ARG A 66 6.03 -2.49 -5.27
N VAL A 67 6.37 -2.74 -6.53
CA VAL A 67 7.64 -3.38 -6.91
C VAL A 67 8.74 -2.33 -6.89
N LEU A 68 9.82 -2.63 -6.17
CA LEU A 68 10.99 -1.80 -5.96
C LEU A 68 12.20 -2.44 -6.65
N VAL A 69 12.98 -1.67 -7.40
CA VAL A 69 14.23 -2.14 -8.03
C VAL A 69 15.43 -1.48 -7.40
N LYS A 70 16.45 -2.25 -7.04
CA LYS A 70 17.69 -1.71 -6.47
C LYS A 70 18.41 -0.84 -7.51
N VAL A 71 18.72 0.40 -7.12
CA VAL A 71 19.44 1.36 -7.95
C VAL A 71 20.88 1.52 -7.46
N PRO A 72 21.83 1.92 -8.33
CA PRO A 72 23.23 2.10 -7.98
C PRO A 72 23.49 3.44 -7.28
N ILE A 73 22.65 3.79 -6.30
CA ILE A 73 22.82 4.95 -5.43
C ILE A 73 23.43 4.46 -4.11
N GLU A 74 24.53 5.09 -3.68
CA GLU A 74 25.18 4.75 -2.42
C GLU A 74 24.44 5.38 -1.25
N VAL A 75 24.49 4.74 -0.09
CA VAL A 75 23.94 5.27 1.16
C VAL A 75 25.11 5.70 2.04
N ASP A 76 25.07 6.92 2.56
CA ASP A 76 26.11 7.43 3.45
C ASP A 76 26.04 6.81 4.87
N ALA A 77 26.94 7.26 5.75
CA ALA A 77 27.01 6.75 7.13
C ALA A 77 25.78 7.10 7.97
N ASP A 78 24.98 8.07 7.55
CA ASP A 78 23.77 8.55 8.21
C ASP A 78 22.51 7.91 7.62
N GLY A 79 22.64 7.04 6.61
CA GLY A 79 21.52 6.35 5.98
C GLY A 79 20.90 7.13 4.82
N ILE A 80 21.56 8.17 4.33
CA ILE A 80 21.04 9.07 3.29
C ILE A 80 21.56 8.65 1.90
N PRO A 81 20.68 8.55 0.88
CA PRO A 81 21.10 8.33 -0.50
C PRO A 81 21.97 9.47 -1.05
N GLU A 82 23.11 9.14 -1.64
CA GLU A 82 24.04 10.05 -2.30
C GLU A 82 24.15 9.70 -3.80
N PRO A 83 23.94 10.65 -4.73
CA PRO A 83 23.75 12.09 -4.52
C PRO A 83 22.30 12.46 -4.16
N VAL A 84 22.16 13.49 -3.32
CA VAL A 84 20.85 14.09 -2.92
C VAL A 84 20.14 14.80 -4.10
N ALA A 85 20.80 14.94 -5.26
CA ALA A 85 20.24 15.56 -6.45
C ALA A 85 19.74 14.50 -7.44
N PRO A 86 18.51 14.64 -7.99
CA PRO A 86 18.06 13.77 -9.07
C PRO A 86 19.04 13.89 -10.27
N PRO A 87 19.24 12.82 -11.06
CA PRO A 87 20.03 12.90 -12.28
C PRO A 87 19.50 14.04 -13.15
N GLU A 88 20.40 14.83 -13.76
CA GLU A 88 20.02 15.97 -14.60
C GLU A 88 19.24 15.50 -15.84
N GLY A 89 17.91 15.61 -15.78
CA GLY A 89 16.96 15.26 -16.82
C GLY A 89 15.60 15.09 -16.17
N GLU A 90 14.60 15.88 -16.54
CA GLU A 90 13.29 15.94 -15.86
C GLU A 90 12.62 14.54 -15.81
N PRO A 91 12.50 13.86 -14.65
CA PRO A 91 11.59 12.74 -14.55
C PRO A 91 10.19 13.33 -14.41
N GLY A 92 9.38 13.09 -15.44
CA GLY A 92 7.98 13.49 -15.45
C GLY A 92 7.10 12.58 -14.58
N GLY A 93 7.66 11.53 -13.98
CA GLY A 93 6.96 10.59 -13.11
C GLY A 93 7.31 10.70 -11.63
N GLU A 94 6.40 10.22 -10.78
CA GLU A 94 6.54 10.20 -9.34
C GLU A 94 7.47 9.05 -8.91
N VAL A 95 8.77 9.38 -8.84
CA VAL A 95 9.81 8.47 -8.35
C VAL A 95 9.73 8.34 -6.83
N SER A 96 9.61 7.12 -6.31
CA SER A 96 9.74 6.86 -4.86
C SER A 96 11.04 6.12 -4.58
N LEU A 97 11.79 6.57 -3.58
CA LEU A 97 13.04 5.96 -3.15
C LEU A 97 12.91 5.43 -1.74
N GLU A 98 13.38 4.21 -1.51
CA GLU A 98 13.41 3.58 -0.19
C GLU A 98 14.80 3.02 0.11
N VAL A 99 15.26 3.20 1.35
CA VAL A 99 16.51 2.62 1.84
C VAL A 99 16.20 1.33 2.61
N ILE A 100 16.57 0.19 2.05
CA ILE A 100 16.33 -1.13 2.63
C ILE A 100 17.67 -1.87 2.72
N ASP A 101 18.03 -2.33 3.92
CA ASP A 101 19.29 -3.06 4.18
C ASP A 101 20.56 -2.31 3.70
N GLY A 102 20.55 -0.96 3.73
CA GLY A 102 21.67 -0.13 3.28
C GLY A 102 21.81 -0.04 1.75
N ALA A 103 20.78 -0.41 1.01
CA ALA A 103 20.68 -0.22 -0.44
C ALA A 103 19.47 0.66 -0.77
N VAL A 104 19.60 1.47 -1.81
CA VAL A 104 18.51 2.30 -2.33
C VAL A 104 17.73 1.48 -3.35
N TYR A 105 16.42 1.50 -3.21
CA TYR A 105 15.48 0.94 -4.17
C TYR A 105 14.57 2.02 -4.70
N GLN A 106 14.21 1.92 -5.98
CA GLN A 106 13.38 2.88 -6.68
C GLN A 106 12.09 2.23 -7.20
N SER A 107 11.00 2.91 -6.87
CA SER A 107 9.69 2.98 -7.49
C SER A 107 9.60 3.78 -8.79
N VAL A 108 9.12 3.21 -9.90
CA VAL A 108 8.69 4.01 -11.05
C VAL A 108 7.35 3.52 -11.58
N ASP A 109 6.57 4.43 -12.14
CA ASP A 109 5.32 4.10 -12.85
C ASP A 109 5.57 4.00 -14.37
N ASP A 110 6.57 4.73 -14.88
CA ASP A 110 7.09 4.60 -16.23
C ASP A 110 8.56 4.12 -16.19
N PRO A 111 8.96 3.04 -16.91
CA PRO A 111 10.35 2.59 -16.95
C PRO A 111 11.34 3.67 -17.40
N ALA A 112 10.90 4.68 -18.17
CA ALA A 112 11.74 5.79 -18.61
C ALA A 112 12.19 6.72 -17.46
N ASP A 113 11.64 6.57 -16.26
CA ASP A 113 12.08 7.31 -15.07
C ASP A 113 13.34 6.70 -14.41
N PHE A 114 13.81 5.53 -14.88
CA PHE A 114 15.14 5.04 -14.51
C PHE A 114 16.22 5.79 -15.28
N ALA A 115 17.36 6.06 -14.63
CA ALA A 115 18.47 6.68 -15.35
C ALA A 115 19.04 5.71 -16.41
N ASP A 116 19.23 6.21 -17.63
CA ASP A 116 19.72 5.47 -18.80
C ASP A 116 21.00 4.65 -18.50
N ASP A 117 21.92 5.23 -17.72
CA ASP A 117 23.22 4.63 -17.43
C ASP A 117 23.15 3.42 -16.49
N TRP A 118 22.02 3.21 -15.81
CA TRP A 118 21.83 2.08 -14.91
C TRP A 118 21.45 0.80 -15.64
N GLY A 119 20.99 0.88 -16.90
CA GLY A 119 20.60 -0.27 -17.70
C GLY A 119 19.39 -1.04 -17.15
N ILE A 120 18.57 -0.41 -16.30
CA ILE A 120 17.37 -0.99 -15.68
C ILE A 120 16.17 -0.90 -16.63
N GLU A 121 15.96 0.27 -17.25
CA GLU A 121 14.84 0.55 -18.17
C GLU A 121 14.57 -0.59 -19.18
N PRO A 122 15.56 -1.06 -19.98
CA PRO A 122 15.27 -2.07 -21.00
C PRO A 122 14.79 -3.40 -20.41
N ILE A 123 15.31 -3.80 -19.24
CA ILE A 123 14.89 -5.04 -18.56
C ILE A 123 13.45 -4.86 -18.03
N TYR A 124 13.17 -3.70 -17.44
CA TYR A 124 11.85 -3.39 -16.91
C TYR A 124 10.79 -3.36 -18.02
N ALA A 125 11.06 -2.67 -19.12
CA ALA A 125 10.19 -2.56 -20.28
C ALA A 125 9.93 -3.93 -20.94
N ASP A 126 10.95 -4.77 -21.07
CA ASP A 126 10.79 -6.14 -21.58
C ASP A 126 9.87 -6.96 -20.66
N CYS A 127 9.99 -6.82 -19.34
CA CYS A 127 9.13 -7.50 -18.38
C CYS A 127 7.68 -6.98 -18.38
N LEU A 128 7.45 -5.68 -18.62
CA LEU A 128 6.10 -5.14 -18.79
C LEU A 128 5.42 -5.74 -20.04
N ALA A 129 6.18 -5.92 -21.11
CA ALA A 129 5.69 -6.57 -22.32
C ALA A 129 5.39 -8.08 -22.13
N GLU A 130 6.16 -8.76 -21.27
CA GLU A 130 5.95 -10.18 -20.93
C GLU A 130 4.78 -10.40 -19.95
N VAL A 131 4.51 -9.42 -19.09
CA VAL A 131 3.45 -9.46 -18.08
C VAL A 131 2.47 -8.30 -18.30
N PRO A 132 1.66 -8.32 -19.38
CA PRO A 132 0.81 -7.19 -19.76
C PRO A 132 -0.35 -6.91 -18.79
N ASP A 133 -0.64 -7.85 -17.89
CA ASP A 133 -1.65 -7.68 -16.84
C ASP A 133 -1.05 -7.15 -15.52
N PHE A 134 0.25 -6.83 -15.50
CA PHE A 134 0.88 -6.20 -14.34
C PHE A 134 0.51 -4.72 -14.30
N GLU A 135 0.02 -4.29 -13.15
CA GLU A 135 -0.22 -2.88 -12.84
C GLU A 135 0.60 -2.54 -11.60
N GLN A 136 1.44 -1.51 -11.70
CA GLN A 136 2.23 -1.04 -10.57
C GLN A 136 1.28 -0.53 -9.48
N ALA A 137 1.41 -1.02 -8.25
CA ALA A 137 0.66 -0.48 -7.13
C ALA A 137 1.01 1.00 -6.94
N SER A 138 0.00 1.83 -6.65
CA SER A 138 0.18 3.28 -6.50
C SER A 138 1.22 3.61 -5.43
N ASN A 139 2.04 4.62 -5.71
CA ASN A 139 2.81 5.39 -4.73
C ASN A 139 1.90 6.29 -3.89
N ASP A 140 0.71 6.57 -4.37
CA ASP A 140 -0.29 7.31 -3.63
C ASP A 140 -0.83 6.48 -2.47
N PHE A 141 -0.28 6.74 -1.30
CA PHE A 141 -0.70 6.14 -0.03
C PHE A 141 -1.95 6.82 0.55
N GLY A 142 -2.66 7.67 -0.19
CA GLY A 142 -3.95 8.22 0.25
C GLY A 142 -4.07 9.74 0.17
N ALA A 143 -3.48 10.40 -0.83
CA ALA A 143 -4.13 11.58 -1.38
C ALA A 143 -5.46 11.10 -1.97
N PRO A 144 -6.59 11.60 -1.48
CA PRO A 144 -7.86 11.06 -1.92
C PRO A 144 -8.25 11.82 -3.19
N ASP A 145 -7.86 11.37 -4.38
CA ASP A 145 -8.52 11.85 -5.60
C ASP A 145 -8.58 10.80 -6.72
N ASP A 146 -9.73 10.77 -7.40
CA ASP A 146 -10.12 10.11 -8.65
C ASP A 146 -10.56 8.63 -8.69
N ASP A 147 -10.08 7.71 -7.84
CA ASP A 147 -10.50 6.29 -7.88
C ASP A 147 -11.31 5.79 -6.67
N LEU A 148 -11.49 6.62 -5.63
CA LEU A 148 -12.37 6.28 -4.51
C LEU A 148 -13.82 6.21 -4.99
N ASP A 149 -14.53 5.15 -4.57
CA ASP A 149 -15.97 5.10 -4.80
C ASP A 149 -16.64 6.35 -4.18
N PRO A 150 -17.50 7.07 -4.91
CA PRO A 150 -18.10 8.31 -4.43
C PRO A 150 -18.85 8.16 -3.10
N GLU A 151 -19.41 6.99 -2.82
CA GLU A 151 -20.07 6.69 -1.54
C GLU A 151 -19.06 6.63 -0.39
N VAL A 152 -17.92 5.96 -0.62
CA VAL A 152 -16.81 5.87 0.35
C VAL A 152 -16.20 7.25 0.61
N ALA A 153 -15.96 8.05 -0.44
CA ALA A 153 -15.41 9.39 -0.30
C ALA A 153 -16.35 10.34 0.47
N ALA A 154 -17.67 10.21 0.25
CA ALA A 154 -18.67 10.97 0.99
C ALA A 154 -18.68 10.56 2.47
N ALA A 155 -18.69 9.25 2.77
CA ALA A 155 -18.63 8.75 4.13
C ALA A 155 -17.36 9.20 4.87
N GLN A 156 -16.21 9.17 4.21
CA GLN A 156 -14.96 9.68 4.77
C GLN A 156 -15.06 11.17 5.10
N THR A 157 -15.61 11.98 4.19
CA THR A 157 -15.78 13.43 4.40
C THR A 157 -16.67 13.71 5.62
N GLU A 158 -17.73 12.93 5.81
CA GLU A 158 -18.62 13.05 6.98
C GLU A 158 -17.90 12.73 8.29
N LEU A 159 -17.07 11.67 8.33
CA LEU A 159 -16.26 11.32 9.50
C LEU A 159 -15.26 12.43 9.85
N LEU A 160 -14.57 12.97 8.86
CA LEU A 160 -13.60 14.05 9.05
C LEU A 160 -14.27 15.36 9.51
N LEU A 161 -15.48 15.65 9.00
CA LEU A 161 -16.26 16.80 9.43
C LEU A 161 -16.71 16.64 10.90
N ALA A 162 -17.18 15.46 11.28
CA ALA A 162 -17.56 15.16 12.66
C ALA A 162 -16.37 15.31 13.62
N PHE A 163 -15.18 14.86 13.22
CA PHE A 163 -13.95 15.10 13.97
C PHE A 163 -13.66 16.60 14.12
N ALA A 164 -13.73 17.38 13.04
CA ALA A 164 -13.48 18.82 13.07
C ALA A 164 -14.48 19.56 13.98
N GLU A 165 -15.75 19.17 13.96
CA GLU A 165 -16.76 19.69 14.89
C GLU A 165 -16.42 19.35 16.35
N CYS A 166 -16.06 18.10 16.64
CA CYS A 166 -15.64 17.69 17.98
C CYS A 166 -14.40 18.46 18.46
N ALA A 167 -13.39 18.66 17.61
CA ALA A 167 -12.19 19.43 17.94
C ALA A 167 -12.52 20.88 18.36
N ARG A 168 -13.50 21.51 17.70
CA ARG A 168 -14.01 22.83 18.08
C ARG A 168 -14.69 22.80 19.45
N GLU A 169 -15.46 21.76 19.74
CA GLU A 169 -16.09 21.56 21.05
C GLU A 169 -15.07 21.32 22.17
N GLN A 170 -13.93 20.70 21.85
CA GLN A 170 -12.80 20.52 22.78
C GLN A 170 -11.96 21.79 22.99
N GLY A 171 -12.27 22.89 22.30
CA GLY A 171 -11.69 24.21 22.56
C GLY A 171 -10.80 24.74 21.44
N VAL A 172 -10.58 24.01 20.35
CA VAL A 172 -9.91 24.53 19.15
C VAL A 172 -10.96 25.14 18.22
N THR A 173 -11.51 26.28 18.62
CA THR A 173 -12.67 26.90 17.96
C THR A 173 -12.49 27.18 16.47
N ASP A 174 -11.25 27.35 16.03
CA ASP A 174 -10.88 27.63 14.63
C ASP A 174 -10.31 26.39 13.93
N PHE A 175 -10.56 25.17 14.43
CA PHE A 175 -10.19 23.95 13.72
C PHE A 175 -10.89 23.96 12.35
N PRO A 176 -10.19 23.77 11.23
CA PRO A 176 -10.77 23.88 9.89
C PRO A 176 -11.65 22.67 9.53
N ASP A 177 -12.56 22.85 8.59
CA ASP A 177 -13.24 21.72 7.95
C ASP A 177 -12.26 20.95 7.07
N PRO A 178 -12.51 19.65 6.79
CA PRO A 178 -11.65 18.89 5.89
C PRO A 178 -11.68 19.44 4.47
N GLU A 179 -10.56 19.33 3.77
CA GLU A 179 -10.40 19.77 2.38
C GLU A 179 -9.80 18.64 1.57
N GLN A 180 -10.39 18.34 0.40
CA GLN A 180 -9.91 17.27 -0.50
C GLN A 180 -9.66 15.97 0.28
N GLY A 181 -10.71 15.49 0.99
CA GLY A 181 -10.67 14.27 1.80
C GLY A 181 -9.61 14.22 2.91
N SER A 182 -8.95 15.34 3.24
CA SER A 182 -7.89 15.41 4.24
C SER A 182 -8.32 16.22 5.47
N MET A 183 -7.97 15.73 6.65
CA MET A 183 -7.99 16.53 7.87
C MET A 183 -6.89 17.59 7.81
N VAL A 184 -7.21 18.83 8.13
CA VAL A 184 -6.20 19.90 8.18
C VAL A 184 -5.89 20.23 9.63
N VAL A 185 -4.66 19.97 10.07
CA VAL A 185 -4.20 20.36 11.41
C VAL A 185 -3.60 21.76 11.30
N PRO A 186 -4.21 22.79 11.91
CA PRO A 186 -3.73 24.16 11.81
C PRO A 186 -2.45 24.34 12.61
N ALA A 187 -1.59 25.25 12.15
CA ALA A 187 -0.32 25.59 12.80
C ALA A 187 -0.44 26.05 14.26
N SER A 188 -1.64 26.49 14.68
CA SER A 188 -1.93 26.93 16.05
C SER A 188 -2.09 25.78 17.05
N VAL A 189 -2.22 24.54 16.58
CA VAL A 189 -2.37 23.34 17.41
C VAL A 189 -1.00 22.75 17.73
N ASP A 190 -0.68 22.68 19.02
CA ASP A 190 0.50 21.99 19.53
C ASP A 190 0.26 20.49 19.76
N GLU A 191 1.33 19.76 20.07
CA GLU A 191 1.35 18.31 20.24
C GLU A 191 0.39 17.82 21.34
N ASP A 192 0.38 18.48 22.49
CA ASP A 192 -0.47 18.13 23.63
C ASP A 192 -1.94 18.38 23.31
N THR A 193 -2.21 19.48 22.61
CA THR A 193 -3.55 19.82 22.14
C THR A 193 -4.05 18.81 21.11
N LEU A 194 -3.21 18.44 20.13
CA LEU A 194 -3.55 17.43 19.13
C LEU A 194 -3.85 16.08 19.77
N ARG A 195 -3.02 15.62 20.72
CA ARG A 195 -3.30 14.40 21.49
C ARG A 195 -4.64 14.49 22.22
N SER A 196 -4.90 15.58 22.92
CA SER A 196 -6.15 15.74 23.66
C SER A 196 -7.38 15.69 22.76
N ILE A 197 -7.28 16.18 21.52
CA ILE A 197 -8.38 16.11 20.54
C ILE A 197 -8.53 14.69 20.01
N LEU A 198 -7.44 14.04 19.63
CA LEU A 198 -7.48 12.67 19.13
C LEU A 198 -8.08 11.73 20.17
N ASP A 199 -7.60 11.77 21.42
CA ASP A 199 -8.16 11.00 22.54
C ASP A 199 -9.67 11.19 22.73
N ALA A 200 -10.18 12.40 22.45
CA ALA A 200 -11.58 12.76 22.66
C ALA A 200 -12.48 12.49 21.44
N CYS A 201 -11.92 12.57 20.23
CA CYS A 201 -12.68 12.72 19.00
C CYS A 201 -12.39 11.67 17.92
N SER A 202 -11.36 10.83 18.05
CA SER A 202 -10.92 9.92 16.98
C SER A 202 -11.73 8.62 16.86
N SER A 203 -12.68 8.34 17.76
CA SER A 203 -13.36 7.03 17.82
C SER A 203 -13.99 6.62 16.50
N ASP A 204 -14.58 7.58 15.79
CA ASP A 204 -15.32 7.33 14.56
C ASP A 204 -14.37 7.27 13.35
N LEU A 205 -13.16 7.82 13.47
CA LEU A 205 -12.15 7.78 12.40
C LEU A 205 -11.61 6.37 12.17
N ALA A 206 -11.53 5.55 13.22
CA ALA A 206 -11.10 4.15 13.11
C ALA A 206 -12.08 3.28 12.30
N ASP A 207 -13.32 3.73 12.10
CA ASP A 207 -14.32 3.04 11.28
C ASP A 207 -14.22 3.43 9.79
N SER A 208 -13.27 4.28 9.40
CA SER A 208 -13.11 4.69 8.01
C SER A 208 -12.69 3.52 7.11
N GLU A 209 -13.42 3.35 6.01
CA GLU A 209 -13.15 2.36 4.96
C GLU A 209 -12.09 2.83 3.96
N ALA A 210 -11.73 4.11 3.99
CA ALA A 210 -10.70 4.72 3.15
C ALA A 210 -9.51 5.20 3.99
N PRO A 211 -8.29 5.21 3.42
CA PRO A 211 -7.11 5.74 4.10
C PRO A 211 -7.34 7.17 4.58
N LEU A 212 -7.07 7.43 5.86
CA LEU A 212 -7.16 8.77 6.41
C LEU A 212 -5.94 9.57 5.97
N SER A 213 -6.14 10.83 5.63
CA SER A 213 -5.04 11.75 5.34
C SER A 213 -5.11 12.95 6.27
N VAL A 214 -3.96 13.28 6.84
CA VAL A 214 -3.75 14.47 7.65
C VAL A 214 -2.76 15.37 6.94
N ARG A 215 -3.17 16.61 6.71
CA ARG A 215 -2.32 17.68 6.21
C ARG A 215 -2.01 18.62 7.34
N MET A 216 -0.74 18.70 7.71
CA MET A 216 -0.24 19.67 8.67
C MET A 216 0.03 20.99 7.94
N GLU A 217 -0.58 22.07 8.44
CA GLU A 217 -0.29 23.41 7.93
C GLU A 217 1.13 23.83 8.36
N ALA A 218 2.01 24.03 7.38
CA ALA A 218 3.39 24.40 7.65
C ALA A 218 3.51 25.82 8.22
N ILE A 219 4.27 25.98 9.31
CA ILE A 219 4.72 27.30 9.79
C ILE A 219 6.02 27.66 9.05
N PRO A 220 6.08 28.78 8.30
CA PRO A 220 7.36 29.30 7.83
C PRO A 220 8.19 29.66 9.07
N ASP A 221 9.33 28.98 9.26
CA ASP A 221 10.30 29.16 10.34
C ASP A 221 10.10 28.40 11.67
N ALA A 222 9.13 27.48 11.79
CA ALA A 222 9.16 26.50 12.88
C ALA A 222 9.94 25.26 12.42
N PRO A 223 10.89 24.71 13.21
CA PRO A 223 11.26 23.32 13.02
C PRO A 223 9.96 22.56 13.23
N GLY A 224 9.41 21.97 12.17
CA GLY A 224 8.14 21.27 12.20
C GLY A 224 8.09 20.47 13.48
N GLY A 225 7.23 20.90 14.41
CA GLY A 225 7.02 20.17 15.64
C GLY A 225 6.73 18.74 15.25
N ASP A 226 7.16 17.81 16.09
CA ASP A 226 7.10 16.38 15.84
C ASP A 226 5.65 15.83 15.93
N LEU A 227 4.68 16.61 15.44
CA LEU A 227 3.27 16.29 15.35
C LEU A 227 3.04 15.01 14.55
N GLY A 228 3.96 14.64 13.65
CA GLY A 228 3.98 13.33 13.00
C GLY A 228 4.05 12.17 14.00
N ARG A 229 4.81 12.30 15.10
CA ARG A 229 4.90 11.26 16.14
C ARG A 229 3.67 11.17 17.03
N VAL A 230 2.80 12.19 17.05
CA VAL A 230 1.53 12.09 17.79
C VAL A 230 0.71 10.93 17.28
N PHE A 231 0.69 10.73 15.96
CA PHE A 231 -0.11 9.68 15.35
C PHE A 231 0.45 8.27 15.57
N GLU A 232 1.73 8.13 15.92
CA GLU A 232 2.33 6.84 16.32
C GLU A 232 1.72 6.29 17.63
N ASP A 233 1.14 7.15 18.47
CA ASP A 233 0.44 6.77 19.71
C ASP A 233 -0.97 6.20 19.45
N TYR A 234 -1.49 6.29 18.21
CA TYR A 234 -2.85 5.91 17.81
C TYR A 234 -2.80 4.82 16.72
N PRO A 235 -2.43 3.58 17.08
CA PRO A 235 -2.24 2.49 16.12
C PRO A 235 -3.50 2.18 15.31
N GLU A 236 -4.69 2.41 15.86
CA GLU A 236 -5.96 2.24 15.15
C GLU A 236 -6.14 3.18 13.97
N LEU A 237 -5.48 4.34 13.96
CA LEU A 237 -5.49 5.25 12.82
C LEU A 237 -4.41 4.85 11.82
N THR A 238 -3.22 4.49 12.30
CA THR A 238 -2.11 4.09 11.42
C THR A 238 -2.34 2.74 10.73
N ASP A 239 -2.99 1.79 11.40
CA ASP A 239 -3.36 0.48 10.82
C ASP A 239 -4.39 0.62 9.68
N HIS A 240 -5.13 1.74 9.67
CA HIS A 240 -6.05 2.13 8.60
C HIS A 240 -5.40 2.99 7.52
N GLY A 241 -4.05 3.00 7.46
CA GLY A 241 -3.30 3.70 6.42
C GLY A 241 -3.31 5.21 6.59
N LEU A 242 -3.37 5.70 7.83
CA LEU A 242 -3.24 7.14 8.09
C LEU A 242 -1.94 7.69 7.52
N MET A 243 -2.06 8.64 6.60
CA MET A 243 -0.94 9.37 6.02
C MET A 243 -0.85 10.78 6.59
N VAL A 244 0.37 11.17 6.94
CA VAL A 244 0.65 12.51 7.44
C VAL A 244 1.52 13.25 6.43
N THR A 245 1.01 14.35 5.90
CA THR A 245 1.72 15.22 4.95
C THR A 245 1.97 16.59 5.56
N VAL A 246 3.06 17.24 5.17
CA VAL A 246 3.35 18.63 5.51
C VAL A 246 3.14 19.47 4.26
N GLY A 247 2.24 20.45 4.32
CA GLY A 247 1.89 21.26 3.16
C GLY A 247 1.53 22.70 3.51
N ALA A 248 1.69 23.60 2.55
CA ALA A 248 1.14 24.94 2.65
C ALA A 248 -0.37 24.90 2.34
N SER A 249 -1.19 25.52 3.19
CA SER A 249 -2.59 25.80 2.88
C SER A 249 -2.66 26.74 1.67
N ARG A 250 -3.45 26.39 0.65
CA ARG A 250 -3.61 27.19 -0.58
C ARG A 250 -4.54 28.37 -0.36
#